data_AF-A0A350KLV9-F1
#
_entry.id   AF-A0A350KLV9-F1
#
_cell.length_a   1.000
_cell.length_b   1.000
_cell.length_c   1.000
_cell.angle_alpha   90.00
_cell.angle_beta   90.00
_cell.angle_gamma   90.00
#
_symmetry.space_group_name_H-M   'P 1'
#
loop_
_entity.id
_entity.type
_entity.pdbx_description
1 polymer ?
#
loop_
_entity_poly.entity_id
_entity_poly.type
_entity_poly.pdbx_seq_one_letter_code
_entity_poly.pdbx_strand_id
1 'polypeptide(L)'
;MKHPFRRAAARFIDYLLWSMAMVLLLGEKMGDVYSPSWLFYASFWVFVPIEAALISVFGTTAGKAMLGVRVAGADGKRLSFARSVKRSVAVFCAGMGCFLPYASLILPLYALFSLVRRGTLFWDDGVSVECVATSRATKAVLAAFLVFLTVGYGLTARAIWLSRDVDLPEIEDAFAKNFFGGIHPKMLEALSEKSILSAEAAEQTAADLAQIQNMLKQAGEDLERAKNRARLRIARIPAAELRAERNDALDDFTARADSFLFAESMRVSLFENLIAPFRDADRNRPVFINGRPRYDDAELNRQYDNFMANLQAFLLSFE
;
A
#
# COMPACT_ATOMS: atom_id res chain seq x y z
N MET A 1 6.18 47.07 -9.49
CA MET A 1 6.53 45.94 -8.58
C MET A 1 6.56 44.65 -9.38
N LYS A 2 7.62 43.86 -9.28
CA LYS A 2 7.65 42.52 -9.88
C LYS A 2 6.70 41.66 -9.04
N HIS A 3 5.78 40.92 -9.65
CA HIS A 3 4.77 40.13 -8.94
C HIS A 3 5.24 38.67 -8.80
N PRO A 4 6.05 38.31 -7.78
CA PRO A 4 6.69 37.01 -7.69
C PRO A 4 5.70 35.86 -7.61
N PHE A 5 4.68 35.98 -6.77
CA PHE A 5 3.66 34.94 -6.58
C PHE A 5 2.81 34.72 -7.84
N ARG A 6 2.45 35.78 -8.58
CA ARG A 6 1.73 35.66 -9.86
C ARG A 6 2.57 34.93 -10.90
N ARG A 7 3.88 35.21 -10.95
CA ARG A 7 4.81 34.53 -11.86
C ARG A 7 4.97 33.05 -11.51
N ALA A 8 5.10 32.72 -10.23
CA ALA A 8 5.19 31.33 -9.75
C ALA A 8 3.89 30.56 -10.01
N ALA A 9 2.74 31.15 -9.70
CA ALA A 9 1.43 30.54 -9.96
C ALA A 9 1.18 30.30 -11.47
N ALA A 10 1.58 31.24 -12.33
CA ALA A 10 1.44 31.08 -13.78
C ALA A 10 2.23 29.88 -14.30
N ARG A 11 3.45 29.71 -13.79
CA ARG A 11 4.31 28.57 -14.09
C ARG A 11 3.68 27.26 -13.61
N PHE A 12 3.14 27.25 -12.40
CA PHE A 12 2.49 26.06 -11.84
C PHE A 12 1.27 25.65 -12.68
N ILE A 13 0.43 26.61 -13.08
CA ILE A 13 -0.71 26.36 -13.97
C ILE A 13 -0.26 25.81 -15.32
N ASP A 14 0.80 26.37 -15.94
CA ASP A 14 1.34 25.85 -17.21
C ASP A 14 1.75 24.37 -17.09
N TYR A 15 2.44 24.01 -16.01
CA TYR A 15 2.85 22.61 -15.78
C TYR A 15 1.68 21.69 -15.42
N LEU A 16 0.68 22.18 -14.69
CA LEU A 16 -0.55 21.42 -14.42
C LEU A 16 -1.32 21.12 -15.71
N LEU A 17 -1.45 22.11 -16.60
CA LEU A 17 -2.11 21.93 -17.89
C LEU A 17 -1.36 20.92 -18.76
N TRP A 18 -0.02 21.01 -18.79
CA TRP A 18 0.82 20.04 -19.47
C TRP A 18 0.68 18.64 -18.86
N SER A 19 0.72 18.52 -17.54
CA SER A 19 0.60 17.22 -16.87
C SER A 19 -0.76 16.58 -17.12
N MET A 20 -1.84 17.36 -17.08
CA MET A 20 -3.18 16.88 -17.41
C MET A 20 -3.26 16.39 -18.86
N ALA A 21 -2.70 17.13 -19.81
CA ALA A 21 -2.65 16.70 -21.20
C ALA A 21 -1.85 15.40 -21.38
N MET A 22 -0.71 15.26 -20.71
CA MET A 22 0.10 14.04 -20.77
C MET A 22 -0.58 12.84 -20.12
N VAL A 23 -1.28 13.02 -19.00
CA VAL A 23 -2.07 11.95 -18.36
C VAL A 23 -3.17 11.47 -19.31
N LEU A 24 -3.87 12.39 -19.98
CA LEU A 24 -4.91 12.03 -20.96
C LEU A 24 -4.33 11.32 -22.21
N LEU A 25 -3.14 11.71 -22.67
CA LEU A 25 -2.50 11.14 -23.85
C LEU A 25 -1.82 9.79 -23.57
N LEU A 26 -1.25 9.62 -22.37
CA LEU A 26 -0.50 8.42 -21.99
C LEU A 26 -1.40 7.35 -21.31
N GLY A 27 -2.56 7.74 -20.78
CA GLY A 27 -3.57 6.84 -20.24
C GLY A 27 -3.08 5.97 -19.07
N GLU A 28 -3.60 4.73 -18.99
CA GLU A 28 -3.31 3.75 -17.93
C GLU A 28 -1.82 3.33 -17.84
N LYS A 29 -0.98 3.69 -18.82
CA LYS A 29 0.48 3.47 -18.77
C LYS A 29 1.21 4.31 -17.71
N MET A 30 0.48 5.00 -16.84
CA MET A 30 0.98 5.72 -15.67
C MET A 30 0.55 5.10 -14.33
N GLY A 31 -0.37 4.13 -14.34
CA GLY A 31 -0.99 3.57 -13.13
C GLY A 31 -0.29 2.34 -12.55
N ASP A 32 0.60 1.70 -13.32
CA ASP A 32 1.32 0.52 -12.87
C ASP A 32 2.54 0.95 -12.01
N VAL A 33 2.80 0.26 -10.91
CA VAL A 33 3.97 0.51 -10.04
C VAL A 33 5.29 0.20 -10.80
N TYR A 34 5.20 -0.55 -11.91
CA TYR A 34 6.26 -0.79 -12.89
C TYR A 34 6.16 0.10 -14.15
N SER A 35 5.26 1.07 -14.18
CA SER A 35 5.04 1.93 -15.34
C SER A 35 6.21 2.89 -15.60
N PRO A 36 6.48 3.26 -16.87
CA PRO A 36 7.57 4.16 -17.24
C PRO A 36 7.25 5.61 -16.83
N SER A 37 7.26 5.90 -15.54
CA SER A 37 7.19 7.24 -14.95
C SER A 37 8.21 8.20 -15.56
N TRP A 38 9.32 7.68 -16.07
CA TRP A 38 10.33 8.46 -16.80
C TRP A 38 9.78 9.13 -18.07
N LEU A 39 8.80 8.55 -18.78
CA LEU A 39 8.19 9.17 -19.98
C LEU A 39 7.43 10.44 -19.61
N PHE A 40 6.75 10.43 -18.46
CA PHE A 40 6.08 11.61 -17.94
C PHE A 40 7.08 12.73 -17.64
N TYR A 41 8.15 12.43 -16.91
CA TYR A 41 9.19 13.41 -16.61
C TYR A 41 9.92 13.89 -17.88
N ALA A 42 10.19 12.97 -18.81
CA ALA A 42 10.80 13.29 -20.10
C ALA A 42 9.92 14.20 -20.97
N SER A 43 8.59 14.10 -20.86
CA SER A 43 7.66 14.97 -21.60
C SER A 43 7.87 16.45 -21.30
N PHE A 44 8.37 16.82 -20.11
CA PHE A 44 8.62 18.22 -19.78
C PHE A 44 9.78 18.82 -20.58
N TRP A 45 10.71 18.00 -21.08
CA TRP A 45 11.71 18.47 -22.05
C TRP A 45 11.06 18.87 -23.38
N VAL A 46 9.96 18.22 -23.78
CA VAL A 46 9.17 18.59 -24.96
C VAL A 46 8.36 19.87 -24.69
N PHE A 47 7.94 20.10 -23.46
CA PHE A 47 7.25 21.34 -23.09
C PHE A 47 8.14 22.59 -23.24
N VAL A 48 9.44 22.50 -23.01
CA VAL A 48 10.38 23.65 -23.11
C VAL A 48 10.34 24.35 -24.48
N PRO A 49 10.50 23.68 -25.63
CA PRO A 49 10.39 24.32 -26.94
C PRO A 49 8.95 24.80 -27.24
N ILE A 50 7.92 24.12 -26.72
CA ILE A 50 6.52 24.55 -26.86
C ILE A 50 6.29 25.86 -26.11
N GLU A 51 6.76 25.98 -24.86
CA GLU A 51 6.71 27.22 -24.09
C GLU A 51 7.44 28.34 -24.85
N ALA A 52 8.63 28.06 -25.38
CA ALA A 52 9.39 29.05 -26.13
C ALA A 52 8.66 29.53 -27.38
N ALA A 53 8.00 28.63 -28.12
CA ALA A 53 7.18 28.97 -29.26
C ALA A 53 6.01 29.88 -28.85
N LEU A 54 5.25 29.50 -27.81
CA LEU A 54 4.14 30.30 -27.30
C LEU A 54 4.59 31.71 -26.86
N ILE A 55 5.73 31.82 -26.18
CA ILE A 55 6.30 33.12 -25.78
C ILE A 55 6.72 33.94 -27.00
N SER A 56 7.38 33.34 -27.99
CA SER A 56 7.81 34.10 -29.18
C SER A 56 6.64 34.60 -30.04
N VAL A 57 5.57 33.81 -30.16
CA VAL A 57 4.41 34.14 -30.99
C VAL A 57 3.43 35.04 -30.25
N PHE A 58 3.09 34.73 -29.00
CA PHE A 58 2.04 35.42 -28.26
C PHE A 58 2.56 36.34 -27.16
N GLY A 59 3.83 36.21 -26.75
CA GLY A 59 4.38 36.88 -25.57
C GLY A 59 3.88 36.29 -24.25
N THR A 60 3.16 35.17 -24.27
CA THR A 60 2.55 34.54 -23.09
C THR A 60 2.30 33.05 -23.34
N THR A 61 2.03 32.30 -22.27
CA THR A 61 1.50 30.93 -22.29
C THR A 61 0.09 30.91 -21.68
N ALA A 62 -0.58 29.75 -21.65
CA ALA A 62 -1.95 29.64 -21.12
C ALA A 62 -2.05 30.07 -19.65
N GLY A 63 -1.21 29.52 -18.76
CA GLY A 63 -1.20 29.87 -17.34
C GLY A 63 -0.76 31.31 -17.08
N LYS A 64 0.21 31.79 -17.87
CA LYS A 64 0.63 33.21 -17.84
C LYS A 64 -0.49 34.14 -18.29
N ALA A 65 -1.26 33.79 -19.33
CA ALA A 65 -2.38 34.59 -19.82
C ALA A 65 -3.50 34.66 -18.77
N MET A 66 -3.82 33.54 -18.11
CA MET A 66 -4.82 33.50 -17.02
C MET A 66 -4.49 34.47 -15.87
N LEU A 67 -3.21 34.62 -15.56
CA LEU A 67 -2.73 35.52 -14.51
C LEU A 67 -2.24 36.87 -15.03
N GLY A 68 -2.40 37.16 -16.32
CA GLY A 68 -2.02 38.42 -16.95
C GLY A 68 -0.51 38.67 -17.01
N VAL A 69 0.32 37.63 -17.04
CA VAL A 69 1.78 37.74 -17.16
C VAL A 69 2.15 37.74 -18.65
N ARG A 70 2.93 38.75 -19.08
CA ARG A 70 3.46 38.85 -20.44
C ARG A 70 4.98 38.97 -20.40
N VAL A 71 5.64 38.35 -21.37
CA VAL A 71 7.10 38.34 -21.52
C VAL A 71 7.45 39.09 -22.80
N ALA A 72 8.27 40.12 -22.69
CA ALA A 72 8.73 40.96 -23.80
C ALA A 72 10.24 41.24 -23.68
N GLY A 73 10.84 41.71 -24.76
CA GLY A 73 12.24 42.15 -24.78
C GLY A 73 12.38 43.49 -24.05
N ALA A 74 13.61 43.87 -23.72
CA ALA A 74 13.90 45.20 -23.17
C ALA A 74 13.45 46.36 -24.09
N ASP A 75 13.30 46.09 -25.38
CA ASP A 75 12.77 47.00 -26.40
C ASP A 75 11.23 46.99 -26.51
N GLY A 76 10.53 46.25 -25.64
CA GLY A 76 9.08 46.10 -25.65
C GLY A 76 8.55 45.18 -26.77
N LYS A 77 9.42 44.64 -27.63
CA LYS A 77 9.03 43.72 -28.71
C LYS A 77 8.92 42.29 -28.19
N ARG A 78 8.30 41.40 -28.98
CA ARG A 78 8.24 39.97 -28.66
C ARG A 78 9.66 39.38 -28.69
N LEU A 79 9.93 38.40 -27.82
CA LEU A 79 11.20 37.69 -27.86
C LEU A 79 11.31 36.90 -29.15
N SER A 80 12.52 36.85 -29.72
CA SER A 80 12.83 35.86 -30.76
C SER A 80 12.70 34.44 -30.19
N PHE A 81 12.45 33.47 -31.06
CA PHE A 81 12.34 32.06 -30.66
C PHE A 81 13.60 31.58 -29.93
N ALA A 82 14.79 31.87 -30.48
CA ALA A 82 16.07 31.50 -29.86
C ALA A 82 16.24 32.08 -28.44
N ARG A 83 15.86 33.34 -28.22
CA ARG A 83 15.90 33.98 -26.91
C ARG A 83 14.88 33.36 -25.95
N SER A 84 13.70 33.00 -26.47
CA SER A 84 12.65 32.31 -25.71
C SER A 84 13.06 30.90 -25.30
N VAL A 85 13.75 30.15 -26.16
CA VAL A 85 14.30 28.81 -25.85
C VAL A 85 15.38 28.93 -24.78
N LYS A 86 16.37 29.81 -24.95
CA LYS A 86 17.43 30.03 -23.95
C LYS A 86 16.84 30.33 -22.58
N ARG A 87 15.83 31.20 -22.52
CA ARG A 87 15.11 31.51 -21.29
C ARG A 87 14.36 30.30 -20.72
N SER A 88 13.61 29.57 -21.55
CA SER A 88 12.78 28.45 -21.09
C SER A 88 13.64 27.28 -20.57
N VAL A 89 14.76 26.99 -21.23
CA VAL A 89 15.76 26.02 -20.76
C VAL A 89 16.36 26.45 -19.42
N ALA A 90 16.78 27.72 -19.29
CA ALA A 90 17.33 28.22 -18.03
C ALA A 90 16.33 28.13 -16.88
N VAL A 91 15.06 28.46 -17.13
CA VAL A 91 13.98 28.32 -16.14
C VAL A 91 13.74 26.85 -15.80
N PHE A 92 13.73 25.95 -16.78
CA PHE A 92 13.51 24.53 -16.54
C PHE A 92 14.65 23.88 -15.74
N CYS A 93 15.90 24.14 -16.12
CA CYS A 93 17.06 23.53 -15.46
C CYS A 93 17.35 24.18 -14.11
N ALA A 94 17.49 25.50 -14.06
CA ALA A 94 17.95 26.19 -12.85
C ALA A 94 16.82 26.78 -12.00
N GLY A 95 15.64 26.98 -12.59
CA GLY A 95 14.44 27.38 -11.84
C GLY A 95 13.71 26.17 -11.27
N MET A 96 13.53 25.10 -12.06
CA MET A 96 12.73 23.92 -11.70
C MET A 96 13.55 22.65 -11.42
N GLY A 97 14.87 22.68 -11.60
CA GLY A 97 15.74 21.53 -11.29
C GLY A 97 15.53 20.32 -12.18
N CYS A 98 15.05 20.51 -13.42
CA CYS A 98 14.69 19.43 -14.35
C CYS A 98 13.70 18.41 -13.77
N PHE A 99 12.88 18.81 -12.78
CA PHE A 99 12.01 17.90 -12.01
C PHE A 99 12.76 16.76 -11.27
N LEU A 100 14.05 16.93 -10.97
CA LEU A 100 14.77 16.01 -10.08
C LEU A 100 14.22 16.15 -8.65
N PRO A 101 14.03 15.06 -7.88
CA PRO A 101 13.28 15.07 -6.62
C PRO A 101 13.71 16.16 -5.63
N TYR A 102 15.02 16.31 -5.38
CA TYR A 102 15.53 17.31 -4.45
C TYR A 102 15.66 18.70 -5.07
N ALA A 103 16.08 18.78 -6.33
CA ALA A 103 16.30 20.06 -7.01
C ALA A 103 14.99 20.81 -7.27
N SER A 104 13.93 20.07 -7.62
CA SER A 104 12.59 20.62 -7.90
C SER A 104 11.84 21.13 -6.67
N LEU A 105 12.32 20.81 -5.47
CA LEU A 105 11.83 21.40 -4.22
C LEU A 105 12.61 22.69 -3.89
N ILE A 106 13.94 22.63 -3.97
CA ILE A 106 14.81 23.70 -3.48
C ILE A 106 14.91 24.88 -4.47
N LEU A 107 15.08 24.60 -5.76
CA LEU A 107 15.35 25.64 -6.77
C LEU A 107 14.17 26.60 -7.00
N PRO A 108 12.90 26.15 -7.05
CA PRO A 108 11.77 27.06 -7.16
C PRO A 108 11.63 27.97 -5.94
N LEU A 109 11.90 27.44 -4.74
CA LEU A 109 11.91 28.22 -3.49
C LEU A 109 13.03 29.26 -3.49
N TYR A 110 14.23 28.87 -3.92
CA TYR A 110 15.35 29.79 -4.08
C TYR A 110 15.06 30.87 -5.12
N ALA A 111 14.45 30.51 -6.25
CA ALA A 111 14.05 31.46 -7.29
C ALA A 111 12.99 32.45 -6.76
N LEU A 112 12.01 31.97 -6.00
CA LEU A 112 11.00 32.82 -5.37
C LEU A 112 11.65 33.77 -4.36
N PHE A 113 12.53 33.26 -3.50
CA PHE A 113 13.29 34.05 -2.54
C PHE A 113 14.14 35.12 -3.22
N SER A 114 14.91 34.74 -4.25
CA SER A 114 15.72 35.68 -5.04
C SER A 114 14.85 36.76 -5.69
N LEU A 115 13.69 36.39 -6.21
CA LEU A 115 12.79 37.37 -6.83
C LEU A 115 12.13 38.30 -5.81
N VAL A 116 11.83 37.82 -4.60
CA VAL A 116 11.31 38.64 -3.49
C VAL A 116 12.37 39.58 -2.92
N ARG A 117 13.60 39.07 -2.69
CA ARG A 117 14.67 39.82 -2.02
C ARG A 117 15.50 40.69 -2.97
N ARG A 118 15.87 40.15 -4.12
CA ARG A 118 16.78 40.79 -5.09
C ARG A 118 16.03 41.41 -6.27
N GLY A 119 14.77 41.00 -6.48
CA GLY A 119 13.96 41.48 -7.59
C GLY A 119 14.45 41.01 -8.97
N THR A 120 15.47 40.16 -9.06
CA THR A 120 16.04 39.74 -10.34
C THR A 120 16.23 38.23 -10.38
N LEU A 121 16.17 37.68 -11.59
CA LEU A 121 16.47 36.29 -11.90
C LEU A 121 17.40 36.30 -13.10
N PHE A 122 18.41 35.44 -13.08
CA PHE A 122 19.45 35.46 -14.12
C PHE A 122 18.89 35.11 -15.52
N TRP A 123 17.81 34.33 -15.59
CA TRP A 123 17.11 34.03 -16.85
C TRP A 123 16.17 35.13 -17.32
N ASP A 124 16.03 36.23 -16.57
CA ASP A 124 15.32 37.44 -17.00
C ASP A 124 16.29 38.51 -17.54
N ASP A 125 17.55 38.18 -17.80
CA ASP A 125 18.52 39.14 -18.33
C ASP A 125 18.14 39.65 -19.74
N GLY A 126 17.95 40.97 -19.84
CA GLY A 126 17.43 41.66 -21.03
C GLY A 126 16.01 41.28 -21.44
N VAL A 127 15.20 40.73 -20.52
CA VAL A 127 13.80 40.38 -20.71
C VAL A 127 12.93 41.16 -19.71
N SER A 128 11.88 41.81 -20.21
CA SER A 128 10.85 42.42 -19.37
C SER A 128 9.73 41.42 -19.12
N VAL A 129 9.29 41.33 -17.86
CA VAL A 129 8.11 40.56 -17.46
C VAL A 129 7.10 41.54 -16.89
N GLU A 130 6.03 41.75 -17.65
CA GLU A 130 4.99 42.72 -17.35
C GLU A 130 3.71 42.03 -16.90
N CYS A 131 2.91 42.72 -16.09
CA CYS A 131 1.60 42.25 -15.67
C CYS A 131 0.52 43.12 -16.29
N VAL A 132 -0.21 42.55 -17.23
CA VAL A 132 -1.33 43.18 -17.94
C VAL A 132 -2.63 42.90 -17.18
N ALA A 133 -3.58 43.84 -17.23
CA ALA A 133 -4.91 43.66 -16.66
C ALA A 133 -5.65 42.49 -17.35
N THR A 134 -6.22 41.59 -16.56
CA THR A 134 -7.00 40.45 -17.08
C THR A 134 -8.48 40.79 -17.20
N SER A 135 -9.11 40.27 -18.26
CA SER A 135 -10.55 40.45 -18.50
C SER A 135 -11.40 39.70 -17.46
N ARG A 136 -12.68 40.08 -17.32
CA ARG A 136 -13.64 39.33 -16.47
C ARG A 136 -13.79 37.88 -16.92
N ALA A 137 -13.80 37.63 -18.24
CA ALA A 137 -13.86 36.29 -18.80
C ALA A 137 -12.65 35.44 -18.38
N THR A 138 -11.44 36.00 -18.46
CA THR A 138 -10.21 35.31 -18.03
C THR A 138 -10.25 34.90 -16.56
N LYS A 139 -10.78 35.78 -15.68
CA LYS A 139 -10.96 35.47 -14.26
C LYS A 139 -11.99 34.37 -14.03
N ALA A 140 -13.09 34.37 -14.79
CA ALA A 140 -14.10 33.31 -14.72
C ALA A 140 -13.54 31.96 -15.16
N VAL A 141 -12.72 31.91 -16.23
CA VAL A 141 -12.03 30.68 -16.66
C VAL A 141 -11.08 30.17 -15.58
N LEU A 142 -10.30 31.06 -14.94
CA LEU A 142 -9.43 30.66 -13.82
C LEU A 142 -10.23 30.11 -12.64
N ALA A 143 -11.35 30.74 -12.27
CA ALA A 143 -12.22 30.25 -11.21
C ALA A 143 -12.81 28.86 -11.54
N ALA A 144 -13.31 28.67 -12.77
CA ALA A 144 -13.82 27.38 -13.23
C ALA A 144 -12.73 26.29 -13.21
N PHE A 145 -11.50 26.62 -13.61
CA PHE A 145 -10.36 25.71 -13.53
C PHE A 145 -10.04 25.30 -12.09
N LEU A 146 -10.05 26.25 -11.14
CA LEU A 146 -9.83 25.95 -9.72
C LEU A 146 -10.95 25.07 -9.14
N VAL A 147 -12.22 25.36 -9.48
CA VAL A 147 -13.37 24.53 -9.08
C VAL A 147 -13.19 23.11 -9.62
N PHE A 148 -12.86 22.97 -10.91
CA PHE A 148 -12.58 21.67 -11.53
C PHE A 148 -11.50 20.89 -10.77
N LEU A 149 -10.38 21.54 -10.41
CA LEU A 149 -9.31 20.89 -9.63
C LEU A 149 -9.79 20.46 -8.25
N THR A 150 -10.55 21.29 -7.53
CA THR A 150 -11.07 20.95 -6.19
C THR A 150 -12.06 19.79 -6.22
N VAL A 151 -12.96 19.77 -7.21
CA VAL A 151 -13.92 18.67 -7.39
C VAL A 151 -13.19 17.40 -7.77
N GLY A 152 -12.26 17.46 -8.74
CA GLY A 152 -11.45 16.31 -9.15
C GLY A 152 -10.66 15.72 -7.99
N TYR A 153 -9.98 16.55 -7.20
CA TYR A 153 -9.25 16.11 -6.01
C TYR A 153 -10.19 15.51 -4.95
N GLY A 154 -11.37 16.11 -4.74
CA GLY A 154 -12.36 15.57 -3.80
C GLY A 154 -12.88 14.19 -4.21
N LEU A 155 -13.08 13.95 -5.51
CA LEU A 155 -13.50 12.65 -6.04
C LEU A 155 -12.40 11.60 -5.90
N THR A 156 -11.14 11.93 -6.21
CA THR A 156 -10.02 10.99 -6.06
C THR A 156 -9.71 10.70 -4.58
N ALA A 157 -9.71 11.71 -3.72
CA ALA A 157 -9.53 11.53 -2.28
C ALA A 157 -10.65 10.66 -1.68
N ARG A 158 -11.90 10.88 -2.10
CA ARG A 158 -13.03 10.03 -1.71
C ARG A 158 -12.85 8.60 -2.19
N ALA A 159 -12.44 8.38 -3.43
CA ALA A 159 -12.21 7.05 -3.98
C ALA A 159 -11.09 6.32 -3.21
N ILE A 160 -9.96 6.99 -2.97
CA ILE A 160 -8.84 6.45 -2.19
C ILE A 160 -9.27 6.12 -0.76
N TRP A 161 -10.03 7.01 -0.12
CA TRP A 161 -10.53 6.80 1.24
C TRP A 161 -11.48 5.59 1.30
N LEU A 162 -12.39 5.46 0.34
CA LEU A 162 -13.30 4.30 0.24
C LEU A 162 -12.56 3.00 -0.11
N SER A 163 -11.40 3.06 -0.77
CA SER A 163 -10.59 1.88 -1.12
C SER A 163 -9.54 1.50 -0.08
N ARG A 164 -9.33 2.31 0.97
CA ARG A 164 -8.25 2.13 1.95
C ARG A 164 -8.52 1.01 2.95
N ASP A 165 -9.78 0.63 3.14
CA ASP A 165 -10.20 -0.29 4.20
C ASP A 165 -10.83 -1.57 3.62
N VAL A 166 -10.00 -2.47 3.12
CA VAL A 166 -10.37 -3.89 3.14
C VAL A 166 -9.53 -4.55 4.21
N ASP A 167 -10.21 -5.02 5.25
CA ASP A 167 -9.70 -5.57 6.51
C ASP A 167 -8.84 -6.83 6.34
N LEU A 168 -8.38 -7.18 5.13
CA LEU A 168 -7.65 -8.43 4.89
C LEU A 168 -6.42 -8.57 5.81
N PRO A 169 -5.56 -7.55 5.96
CA PRO A 169 -4.47 -7.61 6.93
C PRO A 169 -4.95 -7.73 8.38
N GLU A 170 -6.07 -7.08 8.73
CA GLU A 170 -6.62 -7.14 10.09
C GLU A 170 -7.20 -8.54 10.41
N ILE A 171 -7.85 -9.19 9.42
CA ILE A 171 -8.38 -10.54 9.55
C ILE A 171 -7.23 -11.55 9.60
N GLU A 172 -6.23 -11.40 8.72
CA GLU A 172 -5.01 -12.20 8.72
C GLU A 172 -4.28 -12.12 10.06
N ASP A 173 -4.05 -10.90 10.56
CA ASP A 173 -3.39 -10.66 11.85
C ASP A 173 -4.22 -11.19 13.02
N ALA A 174 -5.54 -11.00 13.01
CA ALA A 174 -6.41 -11.51 14.06
C ALA A 174 -6.40 -13.04 14.10
N PHE A 175 -6.45 -13.70 12.94
CA PHE A 175 -6.33 -15.14 12.82
C PHE A 175 -4.97 -15.63 13.32
N ALA A 176 -3.88 -15.04 12.82
CA ALA A 176 -2.52 -15.41 13.20
C ALA A 176 -2.29 -15.22 14.70
N LYS A 177 -2.73 -14.09 15.26
CA LYS A 177 -2.61 -13.81 16.71
C LYS A 177 -3.39 -14.81 17.55
N ASN A 178 -4.61 -15.17 17.14
CA ASN A 178 -5.42 -16.15 17.86
C ASN A 178 -4.77 -17.54 17.84
N PHE A 179 -4.32 -17.98 16.66
CA PHE A 179 -3.71 -19.29 16.51
C PHE A 179 -2.32 -19.35 17.15
N PHE A 180 -1.35 -18.54 16.66
CA PHE A 180 0.04 -18.60 17.12
C PHE A 180 0.24 -18.05 18.53
N GLY A 181 -0.58 -17.09 18.97
CA GLY A 181 -0.51 -16.52 20.31
C GLY A 181 -1.35 -17.27 21.35
N GLY A 182 -2.32 -18.09 20.93
CA GLY A 182 -3.29 -18.72 21.82
C GLY A 182 -3.33 -20.25 21.73
N ILE A 183 -3.66 -20.78 20.56
CA ILE A 183 -3.88 -22.23 20.35
C ILE A 183 -2.54 -22.99 20.29
N HIS A 184 -1.63 -22.52 19.44
CA HIS A 184 -0.35 -23.15 19.19
C HIS A 184 0.51 -23.42 20.44
N PRO A 185 0.74 -22.46 21.36
CA PRO A 185 1.52 -22.72 22.56
C PRO A 185 0.89 -23.79 23.46
N LYS A 186 -0.45 -23.81 23.55
CA LYS A 186 -1.18 -24.85 24.30
C LYS A 186 -1.03 -26.23 23.66
N MET A 187 -1.01 -26.31 22.33
CA MET A 187 -0.74 -27.55 21.61
C MET A 187 0.66 -28.08 21.92
N LEU A 188 1.68 -27.23 21.90
CA LEU A 188 3.06 -27.62 22.24
C LEU A 188 3.20 -28.04 23.71
N GLU A 189 2.48 -27.38 24.62
CA GLU A 189 2.49 -27.73 26.04
C GLU A 189 1.81 -29.08 26.30
N ALA A 190 0.62 -29.28 25.71
CA ALA A 190 -0.14 -30.53 25.83
C ALA A 190 0.62 -31.71 25.18
N LEU A 191 1.18 -31.51 23.98
CA LEU A 191 1.94 -32.50 23.24
C LEU A 191 3.44 -32.36 23.54
N SER A 192 3.83 -32.82 24.71
CA SER A 192 5.24 -32.90 25.13
C SER A 192 5.64 -34.34 25.44
N GLU A 193 6.95 -34.63 25.59
CA GLU A 193 7.41 -35.97 25.98
C GLU A 193 6.80 -36.47 27.32
N LYS A 194 6.27 -35.56 28.14
CA LYS A 194 5.68 -35.87 29.44
C LYS A 194 4.23 -36.35 29.39
N SER A 195 3.56 -36.18 28.25
CA SER A 195 2.12 -36.38 28.08
C SER A 195 1.63 -37.80 28.33
N ILE A 196 2.49 -38.82 28.23
CA ILE A 196 2.12 -40.23 28.46
C ILE A 196 3.03 -40.94 29.48
N LEU A 197 3.68 -40.19 30.37
CA LEU A 197 4.53 -40.77 31.42
C LEU A 197 3.73 -41.42 32.55
N SER A 198 2.47 -41.04 32.73
CA SER A 198 1.55 -41.66 33.68
C SER A 198 0.12 -41.62 33.15
N ALA A 199 -0.76 -42.46 33.71
CA ALA A 199 -2.18 -42.44 33.36
C ALA A 199 -2.84 -41.08 33.69
N GLU A 200 -2.41 -40.44 34.78
CA GLU A 200 -2.86 -39.09 35.15
C GLU A 200 -2.38 -38.03 34.15
N ALA A 201 -1.14 -38.14 33.66
CA ALA A 201 -0.63 -37.26 32.61
C ALA A 201 -1.38 -37.47 31.29
N ALA A 202 -1.66 -38.72 30.92
CA ALA A 202 -2.42 -39.06 29.71
C ALA A 202 -3.87 -38.55 29.79
N GLU A 203 -4.49 -38.60 30.97
CA GLU A 203 -5.83 -38.04 31.19
C GLU A 203 -5.83 -36.51 31.10
N GLN A 204 -4.84 -35.84 31.70
CA GLN A 204 -4.69 -34.40 31.59
C GLN A 204 -4.46 -33.96 30.15
N THR A 205 -3.54 -34.61 29.42
CA THR A 205 -3.30 -34.28 28.01
C THR A 205 -4.54 -34.51 27.15
N ALA A 206 -5.32 -35.58 27.40
CA ALA A 206 -6.57 -35.79 26.68
C ALA A 206 -7.60 -34.65 26.93
N ALA A 207 -7.68 -34.13 28.15
CA ALA A 207 -8.52 -32.98 28.47
C ALA A 207 -8.04 -31.69 27.78
N ASP A 208 -6.72 -31.47 27.75
CA ASP A 208 -6.11 -30.31 27.09
C ASP A 208 -6.33 -30.36 25.57
N LEU A 209 -6.21 -31.54 24.94
CA LEU A 209 -6.49 -31.73 23.52
C LEU A 209 -7.96 -31.47 23.19
N ALA A 210 -8.90 -31.95 24.02
CA ALA A 210 -10.32 -31.67 23.83
C ALA A 210 -10.63 -30.17 23.96
N GLN A 211 -9.93 -29.47 24.85
CA GLN A 211 -10.01 -28.00 24.95
C GLN A 211 -9.48 -27.33 23.67
N ILE A 212 -8.32 -27.77 23.17
CA ILE A 212 -7.72 -27.25 21.93
C ILE A 212 -8.66 -27.48 20.74
N GLN A 213 -9.30 -28.65 20.66
CA GLN A 213 -10.28 -28.97 19.61
C GLN A 213 -11.45 -27.98 19.59
N ASN A 214 -11.96 -27.60 20.77
CA ASN A 214 -12.98 -26.55 20.89
C ASN A 214 -12.46 -25.18 20.48
N MET A 215 -11.21 -24.83 20.82
CA MET A 215 -10.59 -23.56 20.41
C MET A 215 -10.40 -23.47 18.89
N LEU A 216 -9.98 -24.55 18.23
CA LEU A 216 -9.87 -24.63 16.77
C LEU A 216 -11.23 -24.45 16.09
N LYS A 217 -12.27 -25.11 16.61
CA LYS A 217 -13.64 -24.92 16.13
C LYS A 217 -14.08 -23.46 16.26
N GLN A 218 -13.84 -22.84 17.42
CA GLN A 218 -14.18 -21.44 17.65
C GLN A 218 -13.43 -20.49 16.71
N ALA A 219 -12.14 -20.77 16.44
CA ALA A 219 -11.35 -20.00 15.49
C ALA A 219 -11.93 -20.04 14.07
N GLY A 220 -12.43 -21.19 13.62
CA GLY A 220 -13.14 -21.30 12.34
C GLY A 220 -14.44 -20.50 12.31
N GLU A 221 -15.24 -20.54 13.38
CA GLU A 221 -16.46 -19.73 13.48
C GLU A 221 -16.17 -18.21 13.51
N ASP A 222 -15.08 -17.80 14.17
CA ASP A 222 -14.62 -16.41 14.21
C ASP A 222 -14.17 -15.94 12.82
N LEU A 223 -13.43 -16.79 12.09
CA LEU A 223 -12.99 -16.52 10.72
C LEU A 223 -14.19 -16.34 9.77
N GLU A 224 -15.18 -17.22 9.84
CA GLU A 224 -16.41 -17.11 9.04
C GLU A 224 -17.20 -15.83 9.39
N ARG A 225 -17.29 -15.48 10.67
CA ARG A 225 -17.88 -14.20 11.09
C ARG A 225 -17.12 -13.00 10.54
N ALA A 226 -15.78 -13.06 10.51
CA ALA A 226 -14.93 -12.01 9.95
C ALA A 226 -15.14 -11.86 8.44
N LYS A 227 -15.12 -12.98 7.69
CA LYS A 227 -15.40 -13.04 6.26
C LYS A 227 -16.75 -12.40 5.89
N ASN A 228 -17.80 -12.73 6.63
CA ASN A 228 -19.14 -12.18 6.38
C ASN A 228 -19.19 -10.67 6.60
N ARG A 229 -18.52 -10.15 7.64
CA ARG A 229 -18.40 -8.69 7.87
C ARG A 229 -17.61 -8.00 6.76
N ALA A 230 -16.51 -8.60 6.31
CA ALA A 230 -15.71 -8.09 5.21
C ALA A 230 -16.51 -8.02 3.90
N ARG A 231 -17.27 -9.07 3.55
CA ARG A 231 -18.13 -9.09 2.36
C ARG A 231 -19.16 -7.95 2.35
N LEU A 232 -19.79 -7.65 3.49
CA LEU A 232 -20.73 -6.53 3.61
C LEU A 232 -20.07 -5.16 3.39
N ARG A 233 -18.79 -5.02 3.75
CA ARG A 233 -18.00 -3.79 3.51
C ARG A 233 -17.57 -3.69 2.05
N ILE A 234 -17.05 -4.78 1.48
CA ILE A 234 -16.67 -4.86 0.06
C ILE A 234 -17.87 -4.52 -0.83
N ALA A 235 -19.08 -4.96 -0.48
CA ALA A 235 -20.31 -4.64 -1.22
C ALA A 235 -20.61 -3.13 -1.33
N ARG A 236 -20.06 -2.29 -0.44
CA ARG A 236 -20.23 -0.82 -0.46
C ARG A 236 -19.26 -0.12 -1.40
N ILE A 237 -18.25 -0.82 -1.93
CA ILE A 237 -17.26 -0.26 -2.85
C ILE A 237 -17.95 0.05 -4.20
N PRO A 238 -17.88 1.29 -4.71
CA PRO A 238 -18.58 1.67 -5.94
C PRO A 238 -18.05 0.96 -7.20
N ALA A 239 -16.75 0.68 -7.26
CA ALA A 239 -16.11 0.07 -8.43
C ALA A 239 -16.31 -1.46 -8.44
N ALA A 240 -16.81 -2.00 -9.56
CA ALA A 240 -17.06 -3.43 -9.71
C ALA A 240 -15.77 -4.27 -9.75
N GLU A 241 -14.75 -3.78 -10.45
CA GLU A 241 -13.45 -4.45 -10.57
C GLU A 241 -12.77 -4.58 -9.21
N LEU A 242 -12.73 -3.49 -8.43
CA LEU A 242 -12.19 -3.52 -7.06
C LEU A 242 -12.98 -4.46 -6.14
N ARG A 243 -14.29 -4.62 -6.35
CA ARG A 243 -15.08 -5.60 -5.57
C ARG A 243 -14.68 -7.03 -5.90
N ALA A 244 -14.49 -7.34 -7.19
CA ALA A 244 -14.09 -8.67 -7.62
C ALA A 244 -12.72 -9.04 -7.05
N GLU A 245 -11.71 -8.19 -7.28
CA GLU A 245 -10.34 -8.39 -6.77
C GLU A 245 -10.31 -8.62 -5.24
N ARG A 246 -11.11 -7.86 -4.49
CA ARG A 246 -11.16 -7.97 -3.03
C ARG A 246 -11.90 -9.20 -2.52
N ASN A 247 -12.96 -9.63 -3.22
CA ASN A 247 -13.64 -10.87 -2.89
C ASN A 247 -12.74 -12.07 -3.19
N ASP A 248 -12.04 -12.06 -4.32
CA ASP A 248 -11.10 -13.13 -4.70
C ASP A 248 -9.99 -13.25 -3.65
N ALA A 249 -9.36 -12.14 -3.25
CA ALA A 249 -8.33 -12.15 -2.22
C ALA A 249 -8.85 -12.65 -0.84
N LEU A 250 -10.06 -12.26 -0.46
CA LEU A 250 -10.70 -12.71 0.79
C LEU A 250 -11.03 -14.21 0.74
N ASP A 251 -11.59 -14.69 -0.37
CA ASP A 251 -11.94 -16.09 -0.55
C ASP A 251 -10.69 -16.97 -0.58
N ASP A 252 -9.63 -16.53 -1.25
CA ASP A 252 -8.32 -17.18 -1.28
C ASP A 252 -7.71 -17.31 0.12
N PHE A 253 -7.71 -16.24 0.92
CA PHE A 253 -7.22 -16.29 2.29
C PHE A 253 -8.06 -17.24 3.16
N THR A 254 -9.38 -17.09 3.14
CA THR A 254 -10.28 -17.90 3.98
C THR A 254 -10.16 -19.39 3.65
N ALA A 255 -10.06 -19.75 2.37
CA ALA A 255 -9.86 -21.14 1.95
C ALA A 255 -8.55 -21.74 2.50
N ARG A 256 -7.46 -20.98 2.50
CA ARG A 256 -6.17 -21.41 3.08
C ARG A 256 -6.27 -21.58 4.60
N ALA A 257 -6.87 -20.61 5.29
CA ALA A 257 -7.02 -20.64 6.74
C ALA A 257 -7.95 -21.77 7.21
N ASP A 258 -9.06 -22.02 6.51
CA ASP A 258 -9.96 -23.15 6.78
C ASP A 258 -9.26 -24.49 6.58
N SER A 259 -8.53 -24.65 5.48
CA SER A 259 -7.76 -25.87 5.20
C SER A 259 -6.71 -26.13 6.29
N PHE A 260 -6.06 -25.05 6.75
CA PHE A 260 -5.09 -25.11 7.84
C PHE A 260 -5.75 -25.54 9.17
N LEU A 261 -6.83 -24.86 9.59
CA LEU A 261 -7.55 -25.22 10.82
C LEU A 261 -8.08 -26.65 10.79
N PHE A 262 -8.55 -27.10 9.63
CA PHE A 262 -8.99 -28.49 9.43
C PHE A 262 -7.84 -29.48 9.63
N ALA A 263 -6.66 -29.21 9.06
CA ALA A 263 -5.49 -30.06 9.23
C ALA A 263 -5.04 -30.13 10.71
N GLU A 264 -5.05 -29.01 11.42
CA GLU A 264 -4.73 -28.96 12.86
C GLU A 264 -5.76 -29.71 13.70
N SER A 265 -7.06 -29.57 13.40
CA SER A 265 -8.15 -30.32 14.04
C SER A 265 -7.99 -31.83 13.85
N MET A 266 -7.65 -32.27 12.63
CA MET A 266 -7.38 -33.68 12.34
C MET A 266 -6.19 -34.20 13.13
N ARG A 267 -5.14 -33.37 13.29
CA ARG A 267 -3.96 -33.72 14.06
C ARG A 267 -4.26 -33.86 15.56
N VAL A 268 -5.02 -32.93 16.13
CA VAL A 268 -5.47 -33.01 17.53
C VAL A 268 -6.29 -34.28 17.75
N SER A 269 -7.25 -34.56 16.86
CA SER A 269 -8.07 -35.78 16.91
C SER A 269 -7.25 -37.07 16.80
N LEU A 270 -6.18 -37.06 15.99
CA LEU A 270 -5.24 -38.18 15.90
C LEU A 270 -4.54 -38.41 17.25
N PHE A 271 -4.02 -37.35 17.88
CA PHE A 271 -3.35 -37.47 19.18
C PHE A 271 -4.31 -37.88 20.30
N GLU A 272 -5.56 -37.40 20.31
CA GLU A 272 -6.59 -37.87 21.26
C GLU A 272 -6.78 -39.39 21.18
N ASN A 273 -6.86 -39.93 19.96
CA ASN A 273 -6.99 -41.37 19.73
C ASN A 273 -5.73 -42.14 20.14
N LEU A 274 -4.54 -41.59 19.88
CA LEU A 274 -3.27 -42.22 20.26
C LEU A 274 -3.05 -42.24 21.78
N ILE A 275 -3.58 -41.27 22.52
CA ILE A 275 -3.45 -41.18 23.97
C ILE A 275 -4.47 -42.07 24.70
N ALA A 276 -5.63 -42.33 24.08
CA ALA A 276 -6.72 -43.07 24.70
C ALA A 276 -6.31 -44.39 25.43
N PRO A 277 -5.41 -45.24 24.89
CA PRO A 277 -4.97 -46.47 25.54
C PRO A 277 -4.15 -46.27 26.82
N PHE A 278 -3.51 -45.10 26.99
CA PHE A 278 -2.62 -44.81 28.12
C PHE A 278 -3.33 -44.25 29.36
N ARG A 279 -4.65 -44.03 29.27
CA ARG A 279 -5.46 -43.43 30.35
C ARG A 279 -5.85 -44.41 31.46
N ASP A 280 -5.75 -45.71 31.22
CA ASP A 280 -6.17 -46.75 32.17
C ASP A 280 -5.07 -47.09 33.19
N ALA A 281 -5.20 -46.54 34.41
CA ALA A 281 -4.21 -46.65 35.49
C ALA A 281 -4.10 -48.06 36.10
N ASP A 282 -5.11 -48.91 35.94
CA ASP A 282 -5.18 -50.23 36.61
C ASP A 282 -4.58 -51.35 35.76
N ARG A 283 -4.59 -51.22 34.41
CA ARG A 283 -3.99 -52.22 33.49
C ARG A 283 -2.57 -51.89 33.05
N ASN A 284 -2.16 -50.62 33.06
CA ASN A 284 -1.02 -50.15 32.28
C ASN A 284 0.05 -49.44 33.12
N ARG A 285 0.56 -50.07 34.19
CA ARG A 285 1.67 -49.48 34.96
C ARG A 285 2.99 -49.59 34.20
N PRO A 286 3.62 -48.48 33.78
CA PRO A 286 4.88 -48.54 33.07
C PRO A 286 6.05 -48.84 34.03
N VAL A 287 6.96 -49.69 33.59
CA VAL A 287 8.30 -49.83 34.18
C VAL A 287 9.25 -48.96 33.39
N PHE A 288 9.92 -48.03 34.06
CA PHE A 288 10.86 -47.13 33.40
C PHE A 288 12.21 -47.80 33.17
N ILE A 289 12.62 -47.93 31.91
CA ILE A 289 13.94 -48.42 31.52
C ILE A 289 14.63 -47.30 30.75
N ASN A 290 15.76 -46.79 31.29
CA ASN A 290 16.50 -45.67 30.71
C ASN A 290 15.64 -44.42 30.45
N GLY A 291 14.71 -44.12 31.35
CA GLY A 291 13.81 -42.97 31.24
C GLY A 291 12.63 -43.13 30.27
N ARG A 292 12.50 -44.29 29.60
CA ARG A 292 11.35 -44.61 28.74
C ARG A 292 10.36 -45.53 29.47
N PRO A 293 9.05 -45.26 29.42
CA PRO A 293 8.04 -46.17 29.94
C PRO A 293 8.00 -47.43 29.09
N ARG A 294 8.01 -48.59 29.75
CA ARG A 294 7.83 -49.90 29.11
C ARG A 294 6.66 -50.61 29.77
N TYR A 295 5.73 -51.06 28.95
CA TYR A 295 4.51 -51.72 29.40
C TYR A 295 4.64 -53.24 29.28
N ASP A 296 3.89 -53.98 30.09
CA ASP A 296 3.85 -55.44 30.01
C ASP A 296 3.16 -55.91 28.70
N ASP A 297 2.27 -55.08 28.13
CA ASP A 297 1.62 -55.32 26.85
C ASP A 297 2.49 -54.88 25.66
N ALA A 298 2.78 -55.82 24.76
CA ALA A 298 3.54 -55.58 23.52
C ALA A 298 2.80 -54.67 22.51
N GLU A 299 1.47 -54.62 22.55
CA GLU A 299 0.67 -53.70 21.73
C GLU A 299 0.81 -52.27 22.25
N LEU A 300 0.78 -52.07 23.57
CA LEU A 300 0.89 -50.75 24.18
C LEU A 300 2.27 -50.11 23.97
N ASN A 301 3.34 -50.93 23.96
CA ASN A 301 4.68 -50.48 23.57
C ASN A 301 4.74 -50.03 22.09
N ARG A 302 4.04 -50.73 21.18
CA ARG A 302 3.95 -50.32 19.76
C ARG A 302 3.17 -49.01 19.60
N GLN A 303 2.11 -48.84 20.37
CA GLN A 303 1.33 -47.60 20.40
C GLN A 303 2.16 -46.43 20.94
N TYR A 304 3.02 -46.67 21.94
CA TYR A 304 3.95 -45.68 22.49
C TYR A 304 4.96 -45.22 21.43
N ASP A 305 5.59 -46.18 20.73
CA ASP A 305 6.55 -45.86 19.67
C ASP A 305 5.89 -45.08 18.53
N ASN A 306 4.66 -45.47 18.14
CA ASN A 306 3.87 -44.74 17.15
C ASN A 306 3.53 -43.32 17.62
N PHE A 307 3.14 -43.14 18.88
CA PHE A 307 2.89 -41.81 19.46
C PHE A 307 4.14 -40.95 19.40
N MET A 308 5.29 -41.47 19.86
CA MET A 308 6.55 -40.72 19.86
C MET A 308 7.02 -40.35 18.45
N ALA A 309 6.83 -41.22 17.46
CA ALA A 309 7.14 -40.92 16.07
C ALA A 309 6.27 -39.78 15.52
N ASN A 310 4.97 -39.79 15.81
CA ASN A 310 4.05 -38.72 15.41
C ASN A 310 4.31 -37.41 16.17
N LEU A 311 4.65 -37.49 17.46
CA LEU A 311 5.04 -36.34 18.28
C LEU A 311 6.30 -35.68 17.74
N GLN A 312 7.31 -36.46 17.38
CA GLN A 312 8.54 -35.94 16.80
C GLN A 312 8.28 -35.29 15.43
N ALA A 313 7.49 -35.93 14.57
CA ALA A 313 7.09 -35.35 13.29
C ALA A 313 6.29 -34.04 13.46
N PHE A 314 5.44 -33.96 14.49
CA PHE A 314 4.72 -32.75 14.86
C PHE A 314 5.66 -31.63 15.29
N LEU A 315 6.57 -31.89 16.25
CA LEU A 315 7.50 -30.88 16.74
C LEU A 315 8.41 -30.33 15.61
N LEU A 316 8.88 -31.21 14.72
CA LEU A 316 9.67 -30.83 13.54
C LEU A 316 8.90 -30.00 12.50
N SER A 317 7.56 -30.06 12.50
CA SER A 317 6.74 -29.26 11.58
C SER A 317 6.63 -27.78 11.98
N PHE A 318 7.16 -27.40 13.14
CA PHE A 318 7.15 -26.02 13.68
C PHE A 318 8.55 -25.42 13.88
N GLU A 319 9.63 -26.13 13.49
CA GLU A 319 11.00 -25.61 13.39
C GLU A 319 11.29 -25.05 11.99
#